data_AF-A0A9E1J750-F1
#
_entry.id   AF-A0A9E1J750-F1
#
_cell.length_a   1.000
_cell.length_b   1.000
_cell.length_c   1.000
_cell.angle_alpha   90.00
_cell.angle_beta   90.00
_cell.angle_gamma   90.00
#
_symmetry.space_group_name_H-M   'P 1'
#
loop_
_entity.id
_entity.type
_entity.pdbx_description
1 polymer ?
#
loop_
_entity_poly.entity_id
_entity_poly.type
_entity_poly.pdbx_seq_one_letter_code
_entity_poly.pdbx_strand_id
1 'polypeptide(L)'
;MNAPRPDPVKGLISLLQLLQEAREAVSRRELGFIMVNRTFELLRYDTALFWSRDRLGRVRIEAISGAPDFDRKARRVAKLERRIAEFAKKSGAGDFQKIIKDDTDAGERSPENILWCPLGHSRRRVDCGLWLTSASDWSDGDIDAMGHLCGAYSHAMNAVGDRPRSKLLGEWALKLSFVLALGLAAWAMTIPVEQTVLASATIVARDPVMITAPQSGVIKAINIQPNASVTAGQILFTLDATDARSRYEVGQQTLQVARAELFRAQQLAFSNIESKSKLPLLRARIEEQTEEVAYAKTLLEQTIIRAPRNGIAVFTDAGDWIGRPVSVGEKIMTVADSRRVEVELQLPVDNMIDLPPSARVQTFLNVAPLEPFDGTLRSASYHASPTPEGFLAYRLKATLADGDKVPRIGLKGTAKIYGQRVSLFFYLFRRPLIALRQLVGI
;
A
#
# COMPACT_ATOMS: atom_id res chain seq x y z
N MET A 1 -17.49 -97.10 2.15
CA MET A 1 -17.02 -96.26 1.01
C MET A 1 -16.28 -95.07 1.60
N ASN A 2 -14.95 -95.06 1.48
CA ASN A 2 -14.11 -93.98 1.99
C ASN A 2 -14.24 -92.78 1.05
N ALA A 3 -14.72 -91.64 1.57
CA ALA A 3 -14.70 -90.38 0.85
C ALA A 3 -13.24 -90.02 0.49
N PRO A 4 -12.96 -89.51 -0.73
CA PRO A 4 -11.61 -89.09 -1.10
C PRO A 4 -11.12 -87.99 -0.13
N ARG A 5 -9.90 -88.14 0.38
CA ARG A 5 -9.26 -87.11 1.21
C ARG A 5 -9.23 -85.79 0.40
N PRO A 6 -9.66 -84.66 0.97
CA PRO A 6 -9.64 -83.38 0.29
C PRO A 6 -8.19 -83.03 -0.10
N ASP A 7 -7.99 -82.61 -1.34
CA ASP A 7 -6.68 -82.19 -1.85
C ASP A 7 -6.31 -80.83 -1.21
N PRO A 8 -5.28 -80.78 -0.34
CA PRO A 8 -4.92 -79.56 0.38
C PRO A 8 -4.46 -78.44 -0.55
N VAL A 9 -3.91 -78.77 -1.73
CA VAL A 9 -3.48 -77.78 -2.72
C VAL A 9 -4.70 -77.07 -3.32
N LYS A 10 -5.77 -77.81 -3.59
CA LYS A 10 -7.01 -77.24 -4.13
C LYS A 10 -7.69 -76.29 -3.14
N GLY A 11 -7.71 -76.65 -1.85
CA GLY A 11 -8.25 -75.78 -0.79
C GLY A 11 -7.46 -74.47 -0.64
N LEU A 12 -6.13 -74.53 -0.72
CA LEU A 12 -5.28 -73.35 -0.66
C LEU A 12 -5.47 -72.42 -1.86
N ILE A 13 -5.63 -72.97 -3.07
CA ILE A 13 -5.91 -72.18 -4.28
C ILE A 13 -7.26 -71.45 -4.14
N SER A 14 -8.31 -72.14 -3.67
CA SER A 14 -9.62 -71.53 -3.42
C SER A 14 -9.54 -70.41 -2.38
N LEU A 15 -8.76 -70.60 -1.30
CA LEU A 15 -8.53 -69.54 -0.30
C LEU A 15 -7.85 -68.31 -0.93
N LEU A 16 -6.78 -68.51 -1.73
CA LEU A 16 -6.08 -67.40 -2.38
C LEU A 16 -6.96 -66.63 -3.38
N GLN A 17 -7.80 -67.34 -4.14
CA GLN A 17 -8.76 -66.72 -5.07
C GLN A 17 -9.80 -65.87 -4.32
N LEU A 18 -10.38 -66.40 -3.23
CA LEU A 18 -11.32 -65.65 -2.39
C LEU A 18 -10.69 -64.39 -1.77
N LEU A 19 -9.44 -64.48 -1.34
CA LEU A 19 -8.69 -63.34 -0.81
C LEU A 19 -8.45 -62.27 -1.87
N GLN A 20 -8.21 -62.67 -3.12
CA GLN A 20 -8.05 -61.74 -4.24
C GLN A 20 -9.38 -61.08 -4.61
N GLU A 21 -10.46 -61.86 -4.80
CA GLU A 21 -11.80 -61.35 -5.11
C GLU A 21 -12.27 -60.33 -4.06
N ALA A 22 -12.02 -60.60 -2.77
CA ALA A 22 -12.38 -59.67 -1.70
C ALA A 22 -11.59 -58.35 -1.72
N ARG A 23 -10.32 -58.35 -2.19
CA ARG A 23 -9.52 -57.13 -2.33
C ARG A 23 -9.94 -56.30 -3.54
N GLU A 24 -10.41 -56.95 -4.60
CA GLU A 24 -10.83 -56.30 -5.85
C GLU A 24 -12.25 -55.75 -5.79
N ALA A 25 -13.05 -56.11 -4.77
CA ALA A 25 -14.41 -55.63 -4.60
C ALA A 25 -14.48 -54.08 -4.54
N VAL A 26 -15.36 -53.51 -5.35
CA VAL A 26 -15.46 -52.05 -5.56
C VAL A 26 -16.46 -51.40 -4.59
N SER A 27 -17.41 -52.18 -4.07
CA SER A 27 -18.47 -51.70 -3.18
C SER A 27 -18.75 -52.64 -2.00
N ARG A 28 -19.28 -52.09 -0.91
CA ARG A 28 -19.64 -52.86 0.29
C ARG A 28 -20.63 -53.98 -0.02
N ARG A 29 -21.56 -53.70 -0.93
CA ARG A 29 -22.58 -54.65 -1.39
C ARG A 29 -21.97 -55.82 -2.15
N GLU A 30 -21.05 -55.54 -3.07
CA GLU A 30 -20.33 -56.54 -3.84
C GLU A 30 -19.47 -57.42 -2.93
N LEU A 31 -18.73 -56.79 -2.02
CA LEU A 31 -17.93 -57.52 -1.03
C LEU A 31 -18.83 -58.41 -0.13
N GLY A 32 -19.95 -57.88 0.36
CA GLY A 32 -20.92 -58.66 1.14
C GLY A 32 -21.49 -59.86 0.37
N PHE A 33 -21.74 -59.71 -0.94
CA PHE A 33 -22.19 -60.80 -1.81
C PHE A 33 -21.11 -61.89 -1.97
N ILE A 34 -19.85 -61.50 -2.18
CA ILE A 34 -18.71 -62.43 -2.25
C ILE A 34 -18.60 -63.22 -0.94
N MET A 35 -18.65 -62.54 0.20
CA MET A 35 -18.53 -63.17 1.52
C MET A 35 -19.61 -64.23 1.80
N VAL A 36 -20.87 -64.00 1.41
CA VAL A 36 -21.97 -64.94 1.73
C VAL A 36 -22.19 -66.03 0.68
N ASN A 37 -21.56 -65.95 -0.50
CA ASN A 37 -21.77 -66.93 -1.57
C ASN A 37 -20.50 -67.69 -1.94
N ARG A 38 -19.35 -67.01 -1.99
CA ARG A 38 -18.10 -67.61 -2.46
C ARG A 38 -17.38 -68.38 -1.34
N THR A 39 -17.59 -67.99 -0.07
CA THR A 39 -17.06 -68.70 1.10
C THR A 39 -17.45 -70.19 1.14
N PHE A 40 -18.55 -70.58 0.50
CA PHE A 40 -18.99 -71.97 0.39
C PHE A 40 -17.99 -72.88 -0.33
N GLU A 41 -17.14 -72.32 -1.19
CA GLU A 41 -16.07 -73.05 -1.89
C GLU A 41 -14.98 -73.54 -0.93
N LEU A 42 -14.76 -72.82 0.18
CA LEU A 42 -13.79 -73.18 1.21
C LEU A 42 -14.44 -73.96 2.34
N LEU A 43 -15.63 -73.55 2.79
CA LEU A 43 -16.28 -74.08 3.98
C LEU A 43 -17.77 -74.30 3.70
N ARG A 44 -18.22 -75.56 3.81
CA ARG A 44 -19.62 -75.93 3.54
C ARG A 44 -20.52 -75.44 4.67
N TYR A 45 -21.53 -74.65 4.33
CA TYR A 45 -22.56 -74.14 5.23
C TYR A 45 -23.94 -74.26 4.59
N ASP A 46 -25.00 -74.31 5.40
CA ASP A 46 -26.38 -74.32 4.94
C ASP A 46 -26.90 -72.91 4.66
N THR A 47 -26.53 -71.94 5.50
CA THR A 47 -26.86 -70.53 5.27
C THR A 47 -25.77 -69.61 5.82
N ALA A 48 -25.39 -68.60 5.02
CA ALA A 48 -24.53 -67.50 5.41
C ALA A 48 -25.26 -66.16 5.36
N LEU A 49 -25.11 -65.35 6.40
CA LEU A 49 -25.67 -64.00 6.48
C LEU A 49 -24.55 -63.00 6.73
N PHE A 50 -24.54 -61.91 5.98
CA PHE A 50 -23.68 -60.76 6.24
C PHE A 50 -24.52 -59.65 6.86
N TRP A 51 -24.08 -59.17 8.02
CA TRP A 51 -24.76 -58.13 8.77
C TRP A 51 -23.82 -56.95 9.07
N SER A 52 -24.42 -55.78 9.22
CA SER A 52 -23.74 -54.54 9.59
C SER A 52 -24.55 -53.71 10.56
N ARG A 53 -23.90 -52.74 11.20
CA ARG A 53 -24.58 -51.65 11.92
C ARG A 53 -24.72 -50.44 11.01
N ASP A 54 -25.94 -49.92 10.92
CA ASP A 54 -26.23 -48.64 10.26
C ASP A 54 -25.72 -47.45 11.12
N ARG A 55 -25.73 -46.23 10.60
CA ARG A 55 -25.32 -44.98 11.29
C ARG A 55 -26.03 -44.76 12.63
N LEU A 56 -27.25 -45.29 12.77
CA LEU A 56 -28.05 -45.26 14.00
C LEU A 56 -27.74 -46.42 14.97
N GLY A 57 -26.73 -47.25 14.68
CA GLY A 57 -26.30 -48.38 15.50
C GLY A 57 -27.18 -49.64 15.43
N ARG A 58 -28.23 -49.63 14.59
CA ARG A 58 -29.13 -50.77 14.38
C ARG A 58 -28.47 -51.82 13.51
N VAL A 59 -28.56 -53.08 13.90
CA VAL A 59 -28.09 -54.22 13.10
C VAL A 59 -29.04 -54.43 11.91
N ARG A 60 -28.45 -54.58 10.73
CA ARG A 60 -29.13 -54.85 9.48
C ARG A 60 -28.45 -56.01 8.76
N ILE A 61 -29.25 -56.89 8.17
CA ILE A 61 -28.72 -57.90 7.25
C ILE A 61 -28.55 -57.23 5.89
N GLU A 62 -27.33 -57.31 5.33
CA GLU A 62 -27.00 -56.73 4.03
C GLU A 62 -27.04 -57.77 2.90
N ALA A 63 -26.68 -59.03 3.19
CA ALA A 63 -26.71 -60.12 2.21
C ALA A 63 -27.02 -61.49 2.86
N ILE A 64 -27.63 -62.39 2.08
CA ILE A 64 -27.97 -63.76 2.47
C ILE A 64 -27.49 -64.71 1.36
N SER A 65 -26.87 -65.83 1.72
CA SER A 65 -26.43 -66.85 0.77
C SER A 65 -27.58 -67.37 -0.09
N GLY A 66 -27.38 -67.46 -1.40
CA GLY A 66 -28.37 -67.98 -2.33
C GLY A 66 -29.58 -67.06 -2.60
N ALA A 67 -29.65 -65.88 -1.98
CA ALA A 67 -30.70 -64.89 -2.19
C ALA A 67 -30.08 -63.53 -2.57
N PRO A 68 -29.91 -63.25 -3.88
CA PRO A 68 -29.32 -61.99 -4.35
C PRO A 68 -30.16 -60.76 -3.95
N ASP A 69 -31.48 -60.91 -3.86
CA ASP A 69 -32.40 -59.94 -3.26
C ASP A 69 -33.38 -60.66 -2.33
N PHE A 70 -33.58 -60.12 -1.12
CA PHE A 70 -34.51 -60.65 -0.12
C PHE A 70 -35.39 -59.54 0.44
N ASP A 71 -36.62 -59.89 0.83
CA ASP A 71 -37.53 -58.93 1.45
C ASP A 71 -37.07 -58.60 2.88
N ARG A 72 -36.48 -57.41 3.04
CA ARG A 72 -36.02 -56.88 4.33
C ARG A 72 -37.14 -56.69 5.35
N LYS A 73 -38.40 -56.59 4.92
CA LYS A 73 -39.57 -56.44 5.80
C LYS A 73 -40.15 -57.77 6.26
N ALA A 74 -39.66 -58.90 5.74
CA ALA A 74 -40.13 -60.21 6.16
C ALA A 74 -39.93 -60.42 7.67
N ARG A 75 -40.96 -60.96 8.33
CA ARG A 75 -40.95 -61.20 9.79
C ARG A 75 -39.75 -62.05 10.24
N ARG A 76 -39.32 -63.01 9.40
CA ARG A 76 -38.13 -63.86 9.66
C ARG A 76 -36.83 -63.04 9.70
N VAL A 77 -36.63 -62.10 8.76
CA VAL A 77 -35.45 -61.21 8.72
C VAL A 77 -35.40 -60.33 9.96
N ALA A 78 -36.54 -59.77 10.37
CA ALA A 78 -36.62 -58.96 11.59
C ALA A 78 -36.34 -59.77 12.88
N LYS A 79 -36.73 -61.05 12.94
CA LYS A 79 -36.38 -61.95 14.07
C LYS A 79 -34.87 -62.22 14.09
N LEU A 80 -34.27 -62.47 12.93
CA LEU A 80 -32.83 -62.69 12.79
C LEU A 80 -32.01 -61.44 13.13
N GLU A 81 -32.38 -60.25 12.64
CA GLU A 81 -31.71 -58.98 12.96
C GLU A 81 -31.67 -58.71 14.47
N ARG A 82 -32.76 -59.03 15.20
CA ARG A 82 -32.80 -58.93 16.68
C ARG A 82 -31.86 -59.91 17.35
N ARG A 83 -31.88 -61.18 16.92
CA ARG A 83 -31.00 -62.23 17.46
C ARG A 83 -29.52 -61.86 17.25
N ILE A 84 -29.16 -61.46 16.03
CA ILE A 84 -27.81 -60.99 15.70
C ILE A 84 -27.45 -59.77 16.56
N ALA A 85 -28.36 -58.82 16.78
CA ALA A 85 -28.11 -57.66 17.63
C ALA A 85 -27.83 -57.99 19.09
N GLU A 86 -28.48 -59.01 19.66
CA GLU A 86 -28.22 -59.50 21.01
C GLU A 86 -26.85 -60.19 21.11
N PHE A 87 -26.51 -61.05 20.14
CA PHE A 87 -25.19 -61.67 20.07
C PHE A 87 -24.08 -60.64 19.87
N ALA A 88 -24.25 -59.70 18.95
CA ALA A 88 -23.27 -58.64 18.69
C ALA A 88 -23.04 -57.68 19.87
N LYS A 89 -23.90 -57.70 20.90
CA LYS A 89 -23.67 -56.98 22.18
C LYS A 89 -22.84 -57.80 23.16
N LYS A 90 -22.98 -59.13 23.15
CA LYS A 90 -22.30 -60.07 24.06
C LYS A 90 -20.90 -60.43 23.58
N SER A 91 -20.64 -60.41 22.27
CA SER A 91 -19.36 -60.82 21.68
C SER A 91 -18.39 -59.64 21.49
N GLY A 92 -17.12 -59.84 21.87
CA GLY A 92 -16.02 -58.90 21.62
C GLY A 92 -15.47 -58.99 20.19
N ALA A 93 -14.73 -57.96 19.76
CA ALA A 93 -14.08 -57.98 18.44
C ALA A 93 -12.83 -58.88 18.46
N GLY A 94 -12.92 -60.03 17.79
CA GLY A 94 -11.82 -60.99 17.63
C GLY A 94 -12.09 -62.40 18.20
N ASP A 95 -13.17 -62.57 18.98
CA ASP A 95 -13.55 -63.90 19.49
C ASP A 95 -14.45 -64.60 18.46
N PHE A 96 -13.88 -65.57 17.73
CA PHE A 96 -14.68 -66.55 17.00
C PHE A 96 -15.41 -67.42 18.02
N GLN A 97 -16.74 -67.32 18.05
CA GLN A 97 -17.56 -68.08 19.00
C GLN A 97 -18.29 -69.19 18.24
N LYS A 98 -17.94 -70.44 18.54
CA LYS A 98 -18.73 -71.61 18.15
C LYS A 98 -19.93 -71.69 19.09
N ILE A 99 -21.13 -71.48 18.56
CA ILE A 99 -22.35 -71.61 19.35
C ILE A 99 -22.97 -72.96 19.00
N ILE A 100 -22.78 -73.92 19.89
CA ILE A 100 -23.48 -75.21 19.84
C ILE A 100 -24.73 -75.04 20.71
N LYS A 101 -25.87 -74.86 20.04
CA LYS A 101 -27.26 -74.90 20.56
C LYS A 101 -27.56 -74.06 21.82
N ASP A 102 -28.37 -73.01 21.64
CA ASP A 102 -29.06 -72.29 22.73
C ASP A 102 -30.44 -72.94 22.93
N ASP A 103 -30.75 -73.42 24.13
CA ASP A 103 -31.89 -74.31 24.45
C ASP A 103 -33.24 -73.57 24.60
N THR A 104 -33.44 -72.48 23.87
CA THR A 104 -34.61 -71.62 23.99
C THR A 104 -35.18 -71.20 22.64
N ASP A 105 -35.83 -72.14 21.95
CA ASP A 105 -37.08 -71.92 21.19
C ASP A 105 -37.51 -73.26 20.56
N ALA A 106 -38.41 -73.97 21.24
CA ALA A 106 -39.02 -75.19 20.72
C ALA A 106 -40.01 -74.84 19.60
N GLY A 107 -39.73 -75.25 18.36
CA GLY A 107 -40.75 -75.29 17.30
C GLY A 107 -40.34 -74.87 15.90
N GLU A 108 -39.21 -75.35 15.37
CA GLU A 108 -39.00 -75.60 13.93
C GLU A 108 -37.74 -76.50 13.84
N ARG A 109 -37.76 -77.55 13.01
CA ARG A 109 -36.63 -78.50 12.87
C ARG A 109 -35.38 -77.75 12.38
N SER A 110 -34.41 -77.51 13.25
CA SER A 110 -33.14 -76.89 12.90
C SER A 110 -31.97 -77.54 13.66
N PRO A 111 -31.10 -78.34 13.00
CA PRO A 111 -29.76 -78.60 13.50
C PRO A 111 -28.88 -77.41 13.10
N GLU A 112 -28.72 -76.40 13.96
CA GLU A 112 -27.96 -75.20 13.59
C GLU A 112 -26.74 -75.02 14.50
N ASN A 113 -25.62 -75.61 14.09
CA ASN A 113 -24.33 -75.18 14.61
C ASN A 113 -23.99 -73.82 14.01
N ILE A 114 -23.96 -72.78 14.83
CA ILE A 114 -23.70 -71.41 14.39
C ILE A 114 -22.22 -71.09 14.57
N LEU A 115 -21.59 -70.60 13.51
CA LEU A 115 -20.27 -70.00 13.56
C LEU A 115 -20.40 -68.47 13.46
N TRP A 116 -20.03 -67.79 14.55
CA TRP A 116 -20.01 -66.33 14.64
C TRP A 116 -18.65 -65.79 14.19
N CYS A 117 -18.67 -64.97 13.13
CA CYS A 117 -17.47 -64.47 12.48
C CYS A 117 -17.47 -62.93 12.50
N PRO A 118 -16.94 -62.30 13.56
CA PRO A 118 -16.92 -60.84 13.66
C PRO A 118 -15.92 -60.24 12.65
N LEU A 119 -16.36 -59.24 11.88
CA LEU A 119 -15.53 -58.48 10.96
C LEU A 119 -15.27 -57.11 11.57
N GLY A 120 -14.09 -56.92 12.16
CA GLY A 120 -13.74 -55.65 12.81
C GLY A 120 -12.24 -55.49 13.03
N HIS A 121 -11.73 -54.29 12.73
CA HIS A 121 -10.30 -53.98 12.84
C HIS A 121 -9.91 -53.42 14.23
N SER A 122 -10.88 -53.00 15.05
CA SER A 122 -10.61 -52.44 16.39
C SER A 122 -11.23 -53.32 17.47
N ARG A 123 -10.39 -53.82 18.39
CA ARG A 123 -10.73 -54.74 19.51
C ARG A 123 -11.87 -54.29 20.44
N ARG A 124 -12.51 -53.13 20.21
CA ARG A 124 -13.56 -52.57 21.08
C ARG A 124 -14.98 -52.65 20.53
N ARG A 125 -15.23 -52.84 19.22
CA ARG A 125 -16.60 -52.90 18.69
C ARG A 125 -16.73 -53.71 17.41
N VAL A 126 -17.69 -54.64 17.38
CA VAL A 126 -18.07 -55.40 16.17
C VAL A 126 -19.17 -54.62 15.43
N ASP A 127 -18.79 -53.94 14.35
CA ASP A 127 -19.68 -53.13 13.53
C ASP A 127 -20.26 -53.89 12.32
N CYS A 128 -19.67 -55.03 11.96
CA CYS A 128 -20.21 -55.98 10.98
C CYS A 128 -19.68 -57.40 11.23
N GLY A 129 -20.28 -58.40 10.60
CA GLY A 129 -19.84 -59.78 10.73
C GLY A 129 -20.58 -60.74 9.79
N LEU A 130 -20.09 -61.97 9.74
CA LEU A 130 -20.75 -63.10 9.10
C LEU A 130 -21.38 -64.02 10.16
N TRP A 131 -22.53 -64.57 9.81
CA TRP A 131 -23.26 -65.57 10.58
C TRP A 131 -23.46 -66.79 9.71
N LEU A 132 -22.78 -67.89 10.03
CA LEU A 132 -22.81 -69.12 9.25
C LEU A 132 -23.54 -70.21 10.06
N THR A 133 -24.36 -71.01 9.38
CA THR A 133 -25.11 -72.13 9.97
C THR A 133 -24.77 -73.42 9.24
N SER A 134 -24.65 -74.53 9.96
CA SER A 134 -24.44 -75.86 9.39
C SER A 134 -25.10 -76.95 10.23
N ALA A 135 -25.61 -77.97 9.56
CA ALA A 135 -26.12 -79.20 10.15
C ALA A 135 -25.00 -80.10 10.72
N SER A 136 -23.75 -79.90 10.30
CA SER A 136 -22.57 -80.63 10.79
C SER A 136 -21.78 -79.81 11.81
N ASP A 137 -20.99 -80.46 12.66
CA ASP A 137 -20.09 -79.76 13.58
C ASP A 137 -18.94 -79.09 12.83
N TRP A 138 -18.62 -77.84 13.21
CA TRP A 138 -17.45 -77.12 12.73
C TRP A 138 -16.16 -77.78 13.25
N SER A 139 -15.24 -78.12 12.35
CA SER A 139 -13.91 -78.61 12.72
C SER A 139 -12.98 -77.46 13.12
N ASP A 140 -11.90 -77.76 13.84
CA ASP A 140 -10.93 -76.71 14.23
C ASP A 140 -10.26 -76.08 12.99
N GLY A 141 -10.03 -76.86 11.93
CA GLY A 141 -9.50 -76.35 10.66
C GLY A 141 -10.45 -75.40 9.93
N ASP A 142 -11.77 -75.61 10.04
CA ASP A 142 -12.79 -74.72 9.49
C ASP A 142 -12.77 -73.36 10.19
N ILE A 143 -12.58 -73.36 11.51
CA ILE A 143 -12.51 -72.16 12.34
C ILE A 143 -11.24 -71.36 12.00
N ASP A 144 -10.10 -72.03 11.90
CA ASP A 144 -8.82 -71.40 11.54
C ASP A 144 -8.85 -70.79 10.13
N ALA A 145 -9.38 -71.53 9.15
CA ALA A 145 -9.54 -71.03 7.77
C ALA A 145 -10.45 -69.80 7.71
N MET A 146 -11.56 -69.82 8.45
CA MET A 146 -12.47 -68.69 8.58
C MET A 146 -11.81 -67.50 9.30
N GLY A 147 -10.93 -67.77 10.26
CA GLY A 147 -10.10 -66.77 10.94
C GLY A 147 -9.27 -65.94 9.97
N HIS A 148 -8.54 -66.62 9.08
CA HIS A 148 -7.74 -65.97 8.04
C HIS A 148 -8.59 -65.18 7.03
N LEU A 149 -9.72 -65.75 6.58
CA LEU A 149 -10.64 -65.06 5.68
C LEU A 149 -11.26 -63.80 6.31
N CYS A 150 -11.73 -63.90 7.55
CA CYS A 150 -12.36 -62.79 8.27
C CYS A 150 -11.39 -61.62 8.47
N GLY A 151 -10.10 -61.89 8.72
CA GLY A 151 -9.07 -60.87 8.75
C GLY A 151 -8.99 -60.10 7.43
N ALA A 152 -8.93 -60.81 6.30
CA ALA A 152 -8.87 -60.18 4.98
C ALA A 152 -10.15 -59.44 4.60
N TYR A 153 -11.31 -60.04 4.89
CA TYR A 153 -12.63 -59.44 4.72
C TYR A 153 -12.78 -58.15 5.53
N SER A 154 -12.25 -58.10 6.76
CA SER A 154 -12.24 -56.87 7.57
C SER A 154 -11.39 -55.77 6.95
N HIS A 155 -10.22 -56.10 6.40
CA HIS A 155 -9.39 -55.13 5.69
C HIS A 155 -10.06 -54.59 4.43
N ALA A 156 -10.65 -55.47 3.61
CA ALA A 156 -11.40 -55.07 2.42
C ALA A 156 -12.60 -54.16 2.77
N MET A 157 -13.34 -54.49 3.83
CA MET A 157 -14.48 -53.70 4.30
C MET A 157 -14.08 -52.27 4.69
N ASN A 158 -12.90 -52.08 5.31
CA ASN A 158 -12.39 -50.75 5.65
C ASN A 158 -11.96 -49.93 4.42
N ALA A 159 -11.46 -50.59 3.37
CA ALA A 159 -11.07 -49.92 2.14
C ALA A 159 -12.29 -49.42 1.36
N VAL A 160 -13.37 -50.20 1.38
CA VAL A 160 -14.58 -49.97 0.58
C VAL A 160 -15.68 -49.22 1.37
N GLY A 161 -15.54 -49.08 2.68
CA GLY A 161 -16.52 -48.40 3.53
C GLY A 161 -16.67 -46.90 3.23
N ASP A 162 -17.92 -46.41 3.34
CA ASP A 162 -18.28 -45.00 3.16
C ASP A 162 -17.57 -44.10 4.21
N ARG A 163 -16.41 -43.55 3.87
CA ARG A 163 -15.88 -42.40 4.62
C ARG A 163 -16.78 -41.20 4.33
N PRO A 164 -17.36 -40.51 5.34
CA PRO A 164 -18.07 -39.26 5.09
C PRO A 164 -17.05 -38.23 4.59
N ARG A 165 -16.97 -38.05 3.26
CA ARG A 165 -16.19 -36.99 2.63
C ARG A 165 -16.83 -35.66 2.99
N SER A 166 -16.30 -34.97 4.00
CA SER A 166 -16.73 -33.64 4.44
C SER A 166 -16.35 -32.54 3.45
N LYS A 167 -16.82 -32.61 2.20
CA LYS A 167 -16.57 -31.59 1.16
C LYS A 167 -17.27 -30.25 1.46
N LEU A 168 -18.30 -30.24 2.31
CA LEU A 168 -19.14 -29.06 2.58
C LEU A 168 -18.49 -27.99 3.49
N LEU A 169 -17.55 -28.37 4.38
CA LEU A 169 -16.94 -27.40 5.32
C LEU A 169 -15.78 -26.60 4.70
N GLY A 170 -15.06 -27.17 3.72
CA GLY A 170 -13.90 -26.51 3.11
C GLY A 170 -14.26 -25.35 2.18
N GLU A 171 -15.30 -25.50 1.36
CA GLU A 171 -15.71 -24.45 0.40
C GLU A 171 -16.32 -23.23 1.08
N TRP A 172 -17.06 -23.43 2.18
CA TRP A 172 -17.67 -22.33 2.94
C TRP A 172 -16.62 -21.54 3.74
N ALA A 173 -15.62 -22.22 4.30
CA ALA A 173 -14.50 -21.59 4.99
C ALA A 173 -13.67 -20.69 4.04
N LEU A 174 -13.40 -21.16 2.82
CA LEU A 174 -12.65 -20.38 1.81
C LEU A 174 -13.41 -19.12 1.36
N LYS A 175 -14.73 -19.25 1.14
CA LYS A 175 -15.60 -18.12 0.79
C LYS A 175 -15.67 -17.10 1.93
N LEU A 176 -15.80 -17.56 3.18
CA LEU A 176 -15.83 -16.69 4.35
C LEU A 176 -14.49 -15.96 4.54
N SER A 177 -13.34 -16.62 4.34
CA SER A 177 -12.03 -15.97 4.41
C SER A 177 -11.85 -14.90 3.34
N PHE A 178 -12.40 -15.11 2.13
CA PHE A 178 -12.34 -14.12 1.06
C PHE A 178 -13.18 -12.88 1.39
N VAL A 179 -14.41 -13.08 1.91
CA VAL A 179 -15.27 -11.97 2.35
C VAL A 179 -14.63 -11.20 3.51
N LEU A 180 -14.03 -11.88 4.48
CA LEU A 180 -13.31 -11.26 5.58
C LEU A 180 -12.08 -10.47 5.11
N ALA A 181 -11.30 -11.03 4.18
CA ALA A 181 -10.17 -10.33 3.57
C ALA A 181 -10.60 -9.09 2.79
N LEU A 182 -11.70 -9.19 2.04
CA LEU A 182 -12.28 -8.05 1.30
C LEU A 182 -12.80 -6.98 2.27
N GLY A 183 -13.46 -7.37 3.36
CA GLY A 183 -13.92 -6.47 4.42
C GLY A 183 -12.76 -5.77 5.12
N LEU A 184 -11.69 -6.50 5.43
CA LEU A 184 -10.47 -5.94 6.02
C LEU A 184 -9.78 -4.96 5.07
N ALA A 185 -9.70 -5.28 3.78
CA ALA A 185 -9.15 -4.40 2.76
C ALA A 185 -9.98 -3.12 2.59
N ALA A 186 -11.32 -3.23 2.56
CA ALA A 186 -12.23 -2.09 2.51
C ALA A 186 -12.12 -1.22 3.77
N TRP A 187 -11.96 -1.83 4.94
CA TRP A 187 -11.70 -1.10 6.18
C TRP A 187 -10.35 -0.38 6.14
N ALA A 188 -9.27 -1.05 5.71
CA ALA A 188 -7.95 -0.44 5.57
C ALA A 188 -7.96 0.74 4.59
N MET A 189 -8.78 0.69 3.54
CA MET A 189 -8.98 1.80 2.60
C MET A 189 -9.58 3.07 3.24
N THR A 190 -10.25 2.97 4.40
CA THR A 190 -10.78 4.12 5.15
C THR A 190 -9.77 4.77 6.11
N ILE A 191 -8.60 4.15 6.31
CA ILE A 191 -7.57 4.69 7.22
C ILE A 191 -7.07 6.04 6.68
N PRO A 192 -7.04 7.10 7.51
CA PRO A 192 -6.56 8.42 7.10
C PRO A 192 -5.03 8.43 6.99
N VAL A 193 -4.53 8.88 5.84
CA VAL A 193 -3.09 9.01 5.53
C VAL A 193 -2.80 10.44 5.08
N GLU A 194 -1.63 10.98 5.45
CA GLU A 194 -1.20 12.31 5.04
C GLU A 194 -0.83 12.33 3.56
N GLN A 195 -1.48 13.21 2.78
CA GLN A 195 -1.09 13.40 1.39
C GLN A 195 0.28 14.07 1.32
N THR A 196 1.09 13.64 0.36
CA THR A 196 2.38 14.26 0.13
C THR A 196 2.58 14.50 -1.35
N VAL A 197 3.10 15.68 -1.69
CA VAL A 197 3.45 16.04 -3.06
C VAL A 197 4.90 16.45 -3.15
N LEU A 198 5.49 16.17 -4.31
CA LEU A 198 6.87 16.52 -4.62
C LEU A 198 6.88 17.78 -5.49
N ALA A 199 7.77 18.70 -5.15
CA ALA A 199 8.01 19.93 -5.89
C ALA A 199 9.51 20.14 -6.10
N SER A 200 9.88 20.76 -7.22
CA SER A 200 11.25 21.22 -7.40
C SER A 200 11.52 22.35 -6.41
N ALA A 201 12.68 22.32 -5.75
CA ALA A 201 13.02 23.26 -4.69
C ALA A 201 14.28 24.03 -5.05
N THR A 202 14.27 25.34 -4.86
CA THR A 202 15.45 26.21 -5.01
C THR A 202 15.57 27.12 -3.81
N ILE A 203 16.77 27.21 -3.21
CA ILE A 203 17.04 28.13 -2.12
C ILE A 203 17.16 29.54 -2.71
N VAL A 204 16.29 30.45 -2.26
CA VAL A 204 16.28 31.85 -2.65
C VAL A 204 16.45 32.73 -1.43
N ALA A 205 16.87 33.97 -1.65
CA ALA A 205 16.96 34.95 -0.58
C ALA A 205 15.58 35.36 -0.09
N ARG A 206 15.44 35.51 1.23
CA ARG A 206 14.22 36.06 1.83
C ARG A 206 14.24 37.58 1.67
N ASP A 207 13.13 38.12 1.15
CA ASP A 207 12.87 39.55 0.96
C ASP A 207 14.06 40.28 0.28
N PRO A 208 14.44 39.89 -0.96
CA PRO A 208 15.54 40.50 -1.70
C PRO A 208 15.24 41.96 -2.07
N VAL A 209 16.24 42.84 -2.02
CA VAL A 209 16.08 44.24 -2.44
C VAL A 209 16.57 44.37 -3.88
N MET A 210 15.67 44.74 -4.78
CA MET A 210 16.03 45.01 -6.17
C MET A 210 16.70 46.38 -6.26
N ILE A 211 17.85 46.43 -6.91
CA ILE A 211 18.58 47.65 -7.18
C ILE A 211 18.31 48.02 -8.64
N THR A 212 17.63 49.14 -8.81
CA THR A 212 17.22 49.69 -10.10
C THR A 212 17.96 50.98 -10.40
N ALA A 213 17.94 51.41 -11.67
CA ALA A 213 18.46 52.72 -12.04
C ALA A 213 17.52 53.83 -11.51
N PRO A 214 18.02 54.78 -10.69
CA PRO A 214 17.19 55.89 -10.17
C PRO A 214 16.89 56.95 -11.22
N GLN A 215 17.75 57.07 -12.24
CA GLN A 215 17.62 57.99 -13.36
C GLN A 215 18.15 57.33 -14.65
N SER A 216 17.72 57.83 -15.80
CA SER A 216 18.26 57.36 -17.09
C SER A 216 19.70 57.80 -17.27
N GLY A 217 20.55 56.92 -17.80
CA GLY A 217 21.96 57.21 -18.02
C GLY A 217 22.73 56.01 -18.52
N VAL A 218 24.04 56.15 -18.72
CA VAL A 218 24.92 55.05 -19.11
C VAL A 218 25.67 54.56 -17.88
N ILE A 219 25.75 53.24 -17.68
CA ILE A 219 26.55 52.68 -16.58
C ILE A 219 28.03 52.87 -16.90
N LYS A 220 28.72 53.65 -16.08
CA LYS A 220 30.15 53.94 -16.24
C LYS A 220 31.03 52.82 -15.68
N ALA A 221 30.68 52.31 -14.50
CA ALA A 221 31.46 51.29 -13.82
C ALA A 221 30.58 50.52 -12.83
N ILE A 222 30.91 49.24 -12.65
CA ILE A 222 30.41 48.39 -11.55
C ILE A 222 31.61 48.12 -10.64
N ASN A 223 31.49 48.47 -9.36
CA ASN A 223 32.59 48.45 -8.39
C ASN A 223 32.66 47.15 -7.57
N ILE A 224 31.82 46.17 -7.89
CA ILE A 224 31.70 44.92 -7.17
C ILE A 224 31.70 43.74 -8.14
N GLN A 225 32.11 42.56 -7.66
CA GLN A 225 32.04 41.33 -8.43
C GLN A 225 30.66 40.66 -8.25
N PRO A 226 30.20 39.87 -9.23
CA PRO A 226 29.02 39.02 -9.08
C PRO A 226 29.13 38.13 -7.84
N ASN A 227 28.03 38.04 -7.09
CA ASN A 227 27.93 37.26 -5.85
C ASN A 227 28.91 37.69 -4.74
N ALA A 228 29.50 38.88 -4.84
CA ALA A 228 30.32 39.45 -3.77
C ALA A 228 29.46 39.90 -2.59
N SER A 229 30.02 39.81 -1.38
CA SER A 229 29.40 40.39 -0.21
C SER A 229 29.58 41.90 -0.20
N VAL A 230 28.50 42.62 0.09
CA VAL A 230 28.44 44.08 0.15
C VAL A 230 27.97 44.54 1.51
N THR A 231 28.48 45.69 1.94
CA THR A 231 28.07 46.36 3.17
C THR A 231 27.12 47.52 2.86
N ALA A 232 26.24 47.87 3.81
CA ALA A 232 25.34 49.00 3.69
C ALA A 232 26.13 50.30 3.41
N GLY A 233 25.73 51.04 2.39
CA GLY A 233 26.41 52.27 1.94
C GLY A 233 27.56 52.05 0.96
N GLN A 234 27.99 50.80 0.71
CA GLN A 234 29.02 50.49 -0.28
C GLN A 234 28.54 50.83 -1.69
N ILE A 235 29.42 51.41 -2.51
CA ILE A 235 29.11 51.74 -3.91
C ILE A 235 28.98 50.44 -4.70
N LEU A 236 27.85 50.29 -5.40
CA LEU A 236 27.57 49.14 -6.26
C LEU A 236 27.99 49.45 -7.70
N PHE A 237 27.46 50.54 -8.24
CA PHE A 237 27.76 51.01 -9.58
C PHE A 237 27.57 52.52 -9.68
N THR A 238 28.18 53.10 -10.71
CA THR A 238 28.06 54.53 -11.01
C THR A 238 27.57 54.73 -12.43
N LEU A 239 26.64 55.66 -12.61
CA LEU A 239 26.26 56.18 -13.91
C LEU A 239 27.28 57.20 -14.40
N ASP A 240 27.27 57.50 -15.69
CA ASP A 240 28.02 58.64 -16.22
C ASP A 240 27.49 59.94 -15.60
N ALA A 241 28.33 60.57 -14.80
CA ALA A 241 28.02 61.77 -14.05
C ALA A 241 28.38 63.06 -14.79
N THR A 242 28.91 62.99 -16.02
CA THR A 242 29.45 64.16 -16.75
C THR A 242 28.40 65.27 -16.90
N ASP A 243 27.19 64.92 -17.34
CA ASP A 243 26.10 65.88 -17.53
C ASP A 243 25.57 66.41 -16.18
N ALA A 244 25.32 65.53 -15.22
CA ALA A 244 24.79 65.90 -13.90
C ALA A 244 25.78 66.79 -13.14
N ARG A 245 27.08 66.50 -13.23
CA ARG A 245 28.14 67.30 -12.63
C ARG A 245 28.25 68.67 -13.27
N SER A 246 28.21 68.73 -14.61
CA SER A 246 28.26 70.00 -15.35
C SER A 246 27.08 70.91 -14.97
N ARG A 247 25.87 70.35 -14.87
CA ARG A 247 24.67 71.11 -14.43
C ARG A 247 24.81 71.64 -13.01
N TYR A 248 25.34 70.84 -12.09
CA TYR A 248 25.59 71.27 -10.72
C TYR A 248 26.61 72.40 -10.66
N GLU A 249 27.73 72.30 -11.39
CA GLU A 249 28.78 73.32 -11.46
C GLU A 249 28.24 74.62 -12.09
N VAL A 250 27.49 74.55 -13.19
CA VAL A 250 26.86 75.71 -13.83
C VAL A 250 25.86 76.39 -12.88
N GLY A 251 24.97 75.62 -12.24
CA GLY A 251 24.00 76.16 -11.29
C GLY A 251 24.69 76.87 -10.11
N GLN A 252 25.77 76.31 -9.58
CA GLN A 252 26.55 76.96 -8.54
C GLN A 252 27.09 78.33 -8.97
N GLN A 253 27.61 78.44 -10.20
CA GLN A 253 28.09 79.72 -10.74
C GLN A 253 26.95 80.73 -10.90
N THR A 254 25.80 80.31 -11.43
CA THR A 254 24.62 81.16 -11.58
C THR A 254 24.13 81.69 -10.23
N LEU A 255 24.11 80.85 -9.19
CA LEU A 255 23.77 81.26 -7.83
C LEU A 255 24.77 82.28 -7.27
N GLN A 256 26.07 82.12 -7.54
CA GLN A 256 27.08 83.10 -7.11
C GLN A 256 26.90 84.46 -7.80
N VAL A 257 26.59 84.47 -9.10
CA VAL A 257 26.27 85.70 -9.83
C VAL A 257 25.04 86.38 -9.24
N ALA A 258 23.95 85.64 -8.99
CA ALA A 258 22.73 86.19 -8.39
C ALA A 258 22.97 86.77 -6.98
N ARG A 259 23.83 86.12 -6.17
CA ARG A 259 24.26 86.63 -4.85
C ARG A 259 25.04 87.94 -4.97
N ALA A 260 25.96 88.04 -5.93
CA ALA A 260 26.71 89.27 -6.18
C ALA A 260 25.80 90.42 -6.65
N GLU A 261 24.81 90.13 -7.50
CA GLU A 261 23.78 91.09 -7.93
C GLU A 261 22.95 91.61 -6.77
N LEU A 262 22.46 90.72 -5.89
CA LEU A 262 21.74 91.12 -4.68
C LEU A 262 22.61 91.99 -3.78
N PHE A 263 23.86 91.61 -3.54
CA PHE A 263 24.79 92.38 -2.70
C PHE A 263 25.01 93.79 -3.26
N ARG A 264 25.24 93.91 -4.57
CA ARG A 264 25.35 95.20 -5.25
C ARG A 264 24.06 96.03 -5.14
N ALA A 265 22.90 95.42 -5.34
CA ALA A 265 21.61 96.11 -5.22
C ALA A 265 21.34 96.57 -3.77
N GLN A 266 21.73 95.78 -2.76
CA GLN A 266 21.64 96.15 -1.35
C GLN A 266 22.50 97.39 -1.04
N GLN A 267 23.72 97.48 -1.59
CA GLN A 267 24.57 98.66 -1.44
C GLN A 267 23.96 99.92 -2.10
N LEU A 268 23.32 99.78 -3.26
CA LEU A 268 22.69 100.89 -3.98
C LEU A 268 21.33 101.31 -3.39
N ALA A 269 20.64 100.42 -2.68
CA ALA A 269 19.33 100.68 -2.09
C ALA A 269 19.34 101.73 -0.96
N PHE A 270 20.52 102.10 -0.44
CA PHE A 270 20.67 103.19 0.52
C PHE A 270 20.45 104.58 -0.11
N SER A 271 20.76 104.75 -1.40
CA SER A 271 20.70 106.03 -2.11
C SER A 271 19.72 106.05 -3.28
N ASN A 272 19.26 104.89 -3.76
CA ASN A 272 18.35 104.79 -4.91
C ASN A 272 17.07 103.98 -4.58
N ILE A 273 15.91 104.67 -4.61
CA ILE A 273 14.57 104.10 -4.38
C ILE A 273 14.24 102.97 -5.36
N GLU A 274 14.68 103.07 -6.62
CA GLU A 274 14.46 102.04 -7.64
C GLU A 274 15.27 100.76 -7.35
N SER A 275 16.45 100.88 -6.73
CA SER A 275 17.22 99.71 -6.31
C SER A 275 16.57 99.00 -5.11
N LYS A 276 15.90 99.75 -4.23
CA LYS A 276 15.16 99.23 -3.08
C LYS A 276 13.93 98.40 -3.52
N SER A 277 13.23 98.79 -4.57
CA SER A 277 12.07 98.03 -5.09
C SER A 277 12.46 96.73 -5.79
N LYS A 278 13.71 96.61 -6.27
CA LYS A 278 14.24 95.38 -6.91
C LYS A 278 14.70 94.30 -5.91
N LEU A 279 14.94 94.66 -4.64
CA LEU A 279 15.44 93.71 -3.63
C LEU A 279 14.55 92.47 -3.42
N PRO A 280 13.21 92.57 -3.33
CA PRO A 280 12.35 91.39 -3.20
C PRO A 280 12.46 90.44 -4.39
N LEU A 281 12.53 90.98 -5.61
CA LEU A 281 12.69 90.20 -6.83
C LEU A 281 14.04 89.46 -6.86
N LEU A 282 15.13 90.13 -6.50
CA LEU A 282 16.46 89.53 -6.44
C LEU A 282 16.57 88.46 -5.35
N ARG A 283 15.89 88.65 -4.21
CA ARG A 283 15.77 87.61 -3.17
C ARG A 283 15.03 86.39 -3.68
N ALA A 284 13.88 86.58 -4.32
CA ALA A 284 13.12 85.48 -4.94
C ALA A 284 13.95 84.72 -5.99
N ARG A 285 14.76 85.44 -6.78
CA ARG A 285 15.68 84.82 -7.74
C ARG A 285 16.78 83.99 -7.08
N ILE A 286 17.33 84.43 -5.95
CA ILE A 286 18.30 83.61 -5.20
C ILE A 286 17.64 82.36 -4.65
N GLU A 287 16.42 82.46 -4.16
CA GLU A 287 15.65 81.31 -3.67
C GLU A 287 15.43 80.29 -4.80
N GLU A 288 14.94 80.73 -5.97
CA GLU A 288 14.81 79.91 -7.18
C GLU A 288 16.13 79.22 -7.56
N GLN A 289 17.22 79.98 -7.65
CA GLN A 289 18.54 79.44 -8.02
C GLN A 289 19.11 78.50 -6.96
N THR A 290 18.77 78.69 -5.69
CA THR A 290 19.17 77.77 -4.62
C THR A 290 18.47 76.42 -4.77
N GLU A 291 17.18 76.43 -5.09
CA GLU A 291 16.43 75.21 -5.39
C GLU A 291 16.93 74.50 -6.66
N GLU A 292 17.29 75.27 -7.70
CA GLU A 292 17.87 74.71 -8.93
C GLU A 292 19.21 74.01 -8.67
N VAL A 293 20.09 74.60 -7.85
CA VAL A 293 21.34 73.97 -7.40
C VAL A 293 21.07 72.73 -6.55
N ALA A 294 20.11 72.78 -5.63
CA ALA A 294 19.73 71.64 -4.80
C ALA A 294 19.20 70.46 -5.64
N TYR A 295 18.40 70.75 -6.66
CA TYR A 295 17.93 69.76 -7.63
C TYR A 295 19.07 69.15 -8.44
N ALA A 296 19.96 69.97 -9.01
CA ALA A 296 21.13 69.49 -9.75
C ALA A 296 22.07 68.64 -8.87
N LYS A 297 22.22 69.00 -7.59
CA LYS A 297 22.96 68.20 -6.62
C LYS A 297 22.33 66.84 -6.39
N THR A 298 21.01 66.79 -6.26
CA THR A 298 20.26 65.54 -6.07
C THR A 298 20.43 64.61 -7.28
N LEU A 299 20.35 65.14 -8.51
CA LEU A 299 20.62 64.37 -9.72
C LEU A 299 22.05 63.82 -9.75
N LEU A 300 23.03 64.61 -9.33
CA LEU A 300 24.42 64.16 -9.24
C LEU A 300 24.59 63.06 -8.19
N GLU A 301 23.98 63.19 -7.01
CA GLU A 301 24.02 62.15 -5.96
C GLU A 301 23.35 60.84 -6.43
N GLN A 302 22.28 60.94 -7.23
CA GLN A 302 21.60 59.79 -7.85
C GLN A 302 22.45 59.07 -8.92
N THR A 303 23.60 59.61 -9.34
CA THR A 303 24.54 58.89 -10.24
C THR A 303 25.33 57.81 -9.50
N ILE A 304 25.43 57.87 -8.17
CA ILE A 304 26.20 56.93 -7.35
C ILE A 304 25.23 56.02 -6.61
N ILE A 305 25.11 54.77 -7.06
CA ILE A 305 24.18 53.82 -6.48
C ILE A 305 24.89 53.00 -5.41
N ARG A 306 24.33 53.00 -4.19
CA ARG A 306 24.88 52.34 -3.01
C ARG A 306 23.99 51.19 -2.54
N ALA A 307 24.59 50.24 -1.84
CA ALA A 307 23.88 49.13 -1.23
C ALA A 307 22.99 49.63 -0.07
N PRO A 308 21.67 49.34 -0.08
CA PRO A 308 20.78 49.78 0.99
C PRO A 308 20.94 48.98 2.28
N ARG A 309 21.54 47.77 2.21
CA ARG A 309 21.79 46.89 3.35
C ARG A 309 23.00 45.99 3.10
N ASN A 310 23.47 45.33 4.16
CA ASN A 310 24.45 44.26 4.07
C ASN A 310 23.85 43.06 3.32
N GLY A 311 24.64 42.39 2.48
CA GLY A 311 24.17 41.22 1.75
C GLY A 311 25.15 40.70 0.71
N ILE A 312 24.62 39.97 -0.27
CA ILE A 312 25.29 39.49 -1.47
C ILE A 312 24.60 40.14 -2.67
N ALA A 313 25.40 40.71 -3.58
CA ALA A 313 24.93 41.29 -4.82
C ALA A 313 24.84 40.22 -5.92
N VAL A 314 23.62 39.91 -6.35
CA VAL A 314 23.33 38.90 -7.38
C VAL A 314 23.02 39.61 -8.69
N PHE A 315 23.87 39.36 -9.69
CA PHE A 315 23.75 39.80 -11.09
C PHE A 315 24.62 38.89 -11.97
N THR A 316 24.46 38.97 -13.30
CA THR A 316 25.09 38.05 -14.26
C THR A 316 26.60 38.28 -14.37
N ASP A 317 27.00 39.36 -15.05
CA ASP A 317 28.39 39.77 -15.24
C ASP A 317 28.45 41.31 -15.19
N ALA A 318 29.59 41.87 -14.80
CA ALA A 318 29.80 43.31 -14.83
C ALA A 318 29.96 43.84 -16.27
N GLY A 319 30.56 43.05 -17.18
CA GLY A 319 30.82 43.42 -18.56
C GLY A 319 29.56 43.68 -19.39
N ASP A 320 28.46 42.97 -19.12
CA ASP A 320 27.18 43.13 -19.82
C ASP A 320 26.49 44.49 -19.54
N TRP A 321 26.93 45.18 -18.48
CA TRP A 321 26.34 46.42 -18.01
C TRP A 321 27.21 47.63 -18.26
N ILE A 322 28.54 47.50 -18.21
CA ILE A 322 29.44 48.63 -18.42
C ILE A 322 29.26 49.18 -19.85
N GLY A 323 28.98 50.48 -19.96
CA GLY A 323 28.69 51.16 -21.23
C GLY A 323 27.25 50.99 -21.73
N ARG A 324 26.40 50.22 -21.05
CA ARG A 324 25.01 50.02 -21.44
C ARG A 324 24.14 51.21 -21.00
N PRO A 325 23.28 51.76 -21.87
CA PRO A 325 22.27 52.73 -21.48
C PRO A 325 21.16 52.03 -20.68
N VAL A 326 20.73 52.67 -19.59
CA VAL A 326 19.65 52.19 -18.72
C VAL A 326 18.55 53.23 -18.54
N SER A 327 17.33 52.76 -18.32
CA SER A 327 16.16 53.59 -18.06
C SER A 327 15.77 53.60 -16.58
N VAL A 328 15.07 54.65 -16.15
CA VAL A 328 14.51 54.73 -14.79
C VAL A 328 13.72 53.46 -14.45
N GLY A 329 14.04 52.84 -13.32
CA GLY A 329 13.37 51.62 -12.84
C GLY A 329 13.88 50.31 -13.46
N GLU A 330 14.81 50.35 -14.42
CA GLU A 330 15.43 49.14 -14.96
C GLU A 330 16.19 48.40 -13.86
N LYS A 331 15.91 47.10 -13.71
CA LYS A 331 16.54 46.22 -12.71
C LYS A 331 17.95 45.84 -13.17
N ILE A 332 18.95 46.24 -12.39
CA ILE A 332 20.35 45.97 -12.69
C ILE A 332 20.85 44.77 -11.86
N MET A 333 20.61 44.80 -10.55
CA MET A 333 21.06 43.74 -9.64
C MET A 333 20.12 43.56 -8.46
N THR A 334 20.36 42.54 -7.65
CA THR A 334 19.58 42.27 -6.44
C THR A 334 20.49 42.09 -5.25
N VAL A 335 20.21 42.77 -4.13
CA VAL A 335 20.96 42.62 -2.88
C VAL A 335 20.17 41.77 -1.89
N ALA A 336 20.73 40.61 -1.57
CA ALA A 336 20.12 39.56 -0.77
C ALA A 336 20.90 39.31 0.53
N ASP A 337 20.23 39.06 1.65
CA ASP A 337 20.91 38.60 2.86
C ASP A 337 21.16 37.09 2.77
N SER A 338 22.42 36.65 2.91
CA SER A 338 22.79 35.23 2.82
C SER A 338 22.37 34.41 4.04
N ARG A 339 22.08 35.06 5.17
CA ARG A 339 21.63 34.40 6.41
C ARG A 339 20.13 34.20 6.44
N ARG A 340 19.38 34.99 5.66
CA ARG A 340 17.92 34.92 5.58
C ARG A 340 17.52 34.33 4.24
N VAL A 341 17.30 33.02 4.23
CA VAL A 341 16.90 32.27 3.04
C VAL A 341 15.51 31.69 3.19
N GLU A 342 14.84 31.46 2.07
CA GLU A 342 13.58 30.72 1.97
C GLU A 342 13.68 29.71 0.83
N VAL A 343 12.86 28.67 0.85
CA VAL A 343 12.77 27.71 -0.26
C VAL A 343 11.68 28.19 -1.21
N GLU A 344 12.05 28.48 -2.45
CA GLU A 344 11.09 28.60 -3.55
C GLU A 344 10.79 27.21 -4.11
N LEU A 345 9.52 26.84 -4.09
CA LEU A 345 9.02 25.55 -4.56
C LEU A 345 8.22 25.77 -5.84
N GLN A 346 8.48 24.92 -6.83
CA GLN A 346 7.71 24.89 -8.07
C GLN A 346 6.91 23.59 -8.08
N LEU A 347 5.61 23.70 -7.83
CA LEU A 347 4.68 22.58 -7.79
C LEU A 347 3.92 22.49 -9.13
N PRO A 348 4.14 21.43 -9.92
CA PRO A 348 3.41 21.21 -11.16
C PRO A 348 1.88 21.18 -10.94
N VAL A 349 1.13 21.71 -11.91
CA VAL A 349 -0.34 21.84 -11.81
C VAL A 349 -1.06 20.50 -11.64
N ASP A 350 -0.56 19.44 -12.27
CA ASP A 350 -1.05 18.06 -12.15
C ASP A 350 -0.89 17.47 -10.73
N ASN A 351 0.10 17.97 -9.99
CA ASN A 351 0.39 17.53 -8.62
C ASN A 351 -0.19 18.48 -7.55
N MET A 352 -0.98 19.49 -7.94
CA MET A 352 -1.62 20.39 -7.00
C MET A 352 -2.61 19.65 -6.08
N ILE A 353 -2.48 19.86 -4.77
CA ILE A 353 -3.39 19.37 -3.74
C ILE A 353 -3.80 20.53 -2.85
N ASP A 354 -4.82 20.32 -2.01
CA ASP A 354 -5.16 21.28 -0.97
C ASP A 354 -4.08 21.30 0.10
N LEU A 355 -3.31 22.39 0.11
CA LEU A 355 -2.24 22.62 1.07
C LEU A 355 -2.77 23.46 2.23
N PRO A 356 -2.69 22.97 3.48
CA PRO A 356 -3.05 23.78 4.63
C PRO A 356 -2.13 24.99 4.77
N PRO A 357 -2.61 26.11 5.33
CA PRO A 357 -1.73 27.20 5.76
C PRO A 357 -0.67 26.63 6.70
N SER A 358 0.61 26.99 6.52
CA SER A 358 1.74 26.45 7.31
C SER A 358 2.02 24.94 7.17
N ALA A 359 1.62 24.32 6.05
CA ALA A 359 1.98 22.94 5.70
C ALA A 359 3.47 22.63 5.97
N ARG A 360 3.75 21.45 6.52
CA ARG A 360 5.13 20.99 6.74
C ARG A 360 5.79 20.76 5.38
N VAL A 361 7.04 21.22 5.25
CA VAL A 361 7.87 21.04 4.07
C VAL A 361 9.18 20.40 4.50
N GLN A 362 9.62 19.38 3.77
CA GLN A 362 10.94 18.79 3.91
C GLN A 362 11.69 18.94 2.59
N THR A 363 12.78 19.68 2.61
CA THR A 363 13.59 19.95 1.42
C THR A 363 14.87 19.13 1.44
N PHE A 364 15.08 18.34 0.39
CA PHE A 364 16.28 17.55 0.15
C PHE A 364 17.09 18.23 -0.94
N LEU A 365 18.25 18.79 -0.59
CA LEU A 365 19.11 19.47 -1.55
C LEU A 365 19.96 18.46 -2.32
N ASN A 366 20.26 18.75 -3.60
CA ASN A 366 21.08 17.86 -4.43
C ASN A 366 22.51 17.68 -3.87
N VAL A 367 23.00 18.68 -3.14
CA VAL A 367 24.32 18.64 -2.47
C VAL A 367 24.30 17.82 -1.17
N ALA A 368 23.12 17.57 -0.59
CA ALA A 368 22.93 16.86 0.68
C ALA A 368 21.61 16.05 0.66
N PRO A 369 21.52 14.97 -0.13
CA PRO A 369 20.27 14.24 -0.34
C PRO A 369 19.79 13.46 0.88
N LEU A 370 20.67 13.18 1.85
CA LEU A 370 20.35 12.42 3.07
C LEU A 370 19.96 13.31 4.26
N GLU A 371 20.21 14.62 4.18
CA GLU A 371 19.93 15.58 5.26
C GLU A 371 18.76 16.49 4.84
N PRO A 372 17.53 16.23 5.33
CA PRO A 372 16.40 17.10 5.03
C PRO A 372 16.50 18.42 5.81
N PHE A 373 16.16 19.52 5.14
CA PHE A 373 15.84 20.78 5.79
C PHE A 373 14.33 20.82 6.06
N ASP A 374 13.95 20.77 7.34
CA ASP A 374 12.56 20.98 7.73
C ASP A 374 12.19 22.46 7.60
N GLY A 375 10.95 22.71 7.22
CA GLY A 375 10.40 24.05 7.04
C GLY A 375 8.88 24.06 7.03
N THR A 376 8.32 25.25 6.90
CA THR A 376 6.86 25.48 6.87
C THR A 376 6.48 26.35 5.69
N LEU A 377 5.32 26.05 5.11
CA LEU A 377 4.79 26.80 3.98
C LEU A 377 4.33 28.20 4.42
N ARG A 378 4.94 29.24 3.84
CA ARG A 378 4.62 30.64 4.12
C ARG A 378 3.56 31.18 3.16
N SER A 379 3.68 30.85 1.88
CA SER A 379 2.81 31.39 0.83
C SER A 379 2.71 30.45 -0.36
N ALA A 380 1.54 30.44 -1.00
CA ALA A 380 1.28 29.74 -2.24
C ALA A 380 0.72 30.76 -3.26
N SER A 381 1.33 30.86 -4.44
CA SER A 381 0.79 31.74 -5.50
C SER A 381 -0.55 31.20 -6.01
N TYR A 382 -1.52 32.08 -6.24
CA TYR A 382 -2.81 31.70 -6.83
C TYR A 382 -2.74 31.46 -8.34
N HIS A 383 -1.69 31.95 -9.00
CA HIS A 383 -1.48 31.78 -10.43
C HIS A 383 -0.32 30.82 -10.71
N ALA A 384 -0.54 29.94 -11.68
CA ALA A 384 0.51 29.12 -12.27
C ALA A 384 1.27 29.95 -13.31
N SER A 385 2.59 29.83 -13.32
CA SER A 385 3.45 30.48 -14.30
C SER A 385 4.28 29.44 -15.05
N PRO A 386 4.66 29.70 -16.32
CA PRO A 386 5.58 28.85 -17.04
C PRO A 386 6.95 28.86 -16.35
N THR A 387 7.46 27.67 -16.06
CA THR A 387 8.80 27.43 -15.52
C THR A 387 9.83 27.56 -16.65
N PRO A 388 11.10 27.89 -16.39
CA PRO A 388 12.15 27.86 -17.43
C PRO A 388 12.27 26.52 -18.17
N GLU A 389 11.79 25.44 -17.55
CA GLU A 389 11.76 24.08 -18.10
C GLU A 389 10.52 23.80 -18.99
N GLY A 390 9.61 24.76 -19.15
CA GLY A 390 8.51 24.71 -20.14
C GLY A 390 7.16 24.20 -19.62
N PHE A 391 7.05 23.76 -18.36
CA PHE A 391 5.77 23.35 -17.76
C PHE A 391 5.19 24.42 -16.82
N LEU A 392 3.87 24.38 -16.65
CA LEU A 392 3.16 25.26 -15.71
C LEU A 392 3.31 24.75 -14.28
N ALA A 393 3.72 25.65 -13.38
CA ALA A 393 3.85 25.36 -11.96
C ALA A 393 3.35 26.52 -11.10
N TYR A 394 2.81 26.18 -9.93
CA TYR A 394 2.54 27.13 -8.86
C TYR A 394 3.84 27.41 -8.09
N ARG A 395 4.10 28.69 -7.81
CA ARG A 395 5.25 29.12 -7.03
C ARG A 395 4.85 29.21 -5.56
N LEU A 396 5.43 28.35 -4.75
CA LEU A 396 5.23 28.34 -3.31
C LEU A 396 6.51 28.81 -2.62
N LYS A 397 6.36 29.40 -1.43
CA LYS A 397 7.48 29.86 -0.61
C LYS A 397 7.39 29.22 0.76
N ALA A 398 8.48 28.59 1.20
CA ALA A 398 8.58 27.95 2.50
C ALA A 398 9.74 28.55 3.31
N THR A 399 9.51 28.79 4.59
CA THR A 399 10.56 29.19 5.54
C THR A 399 11.25 27.95 6.09
N LEU A 400 12.58 27.95 6.11
CA LEU A 400 13.34 26.88 6.77
C LEU A 400 13.23 27.07 8.28
N ALA A 401 13.21 25.96 9.02
CA ALA A 401 13.38 25.97 10.47
C ALA A 401 14.80 26.46 10.82
N ASP A 402 14.94 27.18 11.94
CA ASP A 402 16.25 27.61 12.42
C ASP A 402 17.10 26.37 12.74
N GLY A 403 18.21 26.25 12.02
CA GLY A 403 19.22 25.20 12.21
C GLY A 403 20.61 25.77 12.02
N ASP A 404 21.62 25.08 12.55
CA ASP A 404 23.02 25.57 12.59
C ASP A 404 23.64 25.78 11.20
N LYS A 405 23.06 25.21 10.13
CA LYS A 405 23.55 25.30 8.76
C LYS A 405 22.52 25.96 7.85
N VAL A 406 22.75 27.24 7.51
CA VAL A 406 21.96 27.93 6.49
C VAL A 406 22.50 27.53 5.09
N PRO A 407 21.67 26.95 4.21
CA PRO A 407 22.11 26.59 2.87
C PRO A 407 22.39 27.81 2.01
N ARG A 408 23.33 27.69 1.08
CA ARG A 408 23.67 28.77 0.15
C ARG A 408 22.51 29.04 -0.83
N ILE A 409 22.31 30.31 -1.16
CA ILE A 409 21.37 30.74 -2.20
C ILE A 409 21.76 30.11 -3.54
N GLY A 410 20.76 29.69 -4.32
CA GLY A 410 20.92 29.07 -5.64
C GLY A 410 21.04 27.55 -5.62
N LEU A 411 21.15 26.91 -4.45
CA LEU A 411 21.12 25.45 -4.36
C LEU A 411 19.74 24.92 -4.76
N LYS A 412 19.74 23.84 -5.56
CA LYS A 412 18.54 23.15 -6.02
C LYS A 412 18.36 21.81 -5.32
N GLY A 413 17.12 21.32 -5.31
CA GLY A 413 16.73 20.10 -4.65
C GLY A 413 15.30 19.70 -4.99
N THR A 414 14.77 18.76 -4.21
CA THR A 414 13.37 18.36 -4.24
C THR A 414 12.76 18.56 -2.86
N ALA A 415 11.56 19.12 -2.78
CA ALA A 415 10.83 19.23 -1.54
C ALA A 415 9.62 18.31 -1.52
N LYS A 416 9.40 17.70 -0.37
CA LYS A 416 8.20 16.96 -0.02
C LYS A 416 7.31 17.87 0.84
N ILE A 417 6.12 18.16 0.35
CA ILE A 417 5.14 19.01 1.01
C ILE A 417 4.03 18.11 1.56
N TYR A 418 3.71 18.26 2.84
CA TYR A 418 2.67 17.49 3.52
C TYR A 418 1.34 18.24 3.47
N GLY A 419 0.33 17.63 2.88
CA GLY A 419 -1.03 18.16 2.74
C GLY A 419 -1.96 17.66 3.85
N GLN A 420 -3.27 17.73 3.59
CA GLN A 420 -4.28 17.22 4.51
C GLN A 420 -4.32 15.68 4.56
N ARG A 421 -4.93 15.15 5.63
CA ARG A 421 -5.20 13.72 5.76
C ARG A 421 -6.40 13.34 4.90
N VAL A 422 -6.21 12.34 4.04
CA VAL A 422 -7.26 11.78 3.17
C VAL A 422 -7.36 10.28 3.40
N SER A 423 -8.45 9.66 2.95
CA SER A 423 -8.56 8.20 2.98
C SER A 423 -7.49 7.54 2.11
N LEU A 424 -6.99 6.39 2.54
CA LEU A 424 -6.05 5.58 1.77
C LEU A 424 -6.57 5.27 0.36
N PHE A 425 -7.88 5.06 0.22
CA PHE A 425 -8.55 4.93 -1.08
C PHE A 425 -8.28 6.14 -1.99
N PHE A 426 -8.58 7.35 -1.50
CA PHE A 426 -8.35 8.56 -2.30
C PHE A 426 -6.87 8.76 -2.59
N TYR A 427 -6.00 8.50 -1.63
CA TYR A 427 -4.54 8.59 -1.81
C TYR A 427 -4.04 7.70 -2.97
N LEU A 428 -4.46 6.42 -3.01
CA LEU A 428 -4.04 5.46 -4.04
C LEU A 428 -4.72 5.71 -5.40
N PHE A 429 -6.01 6.03 -5.39
CA PHE A 429 -6.81 6.14 -6.62
C PHE A 429 -6.93 7.58 -7.15
N ARG A 430 -6.27 8.58 -6.54
CA ARG A 430 -6.34 9.99 -7.00
C ARG A 430 -6.01 10.15 -8.49
N ARG A 431 -4.85 9.65 -8.93
CA ARG A 431 -4.42 9.78 -10.34
C ARG A 431 -5.34 9.06 -11.33
N PRO A 432 -5.71 7.79 -11.13
CA PRO A 432 -6.64 7.12 -12.04
C PRO A 432 -8.04 7.77 -12.02
N LEU A 433 -8.51 8.29 -10.88
CA LEU A 433 -9.76 9.04 -10.82
C LEU A 433 -9.70 10.33 -11.64
N ILE A 434 -8.60 11.09 -11.56
CA ILE A 434 -8.39 12.30 -12.37
C ILE A 434 -8.34 11.94 -13.87
N ALA A 435 -7.64 10.88 -14.25
CA ALA A 435 -7.56 10.44 -15.63
C ALA A 435 -8.92 9.96 -16.17
N LEU A 436 -9.66 9.17 -15.38
CA LEU A 436 -11.01 8.74 -15.71
C LEU A 436 -11.94 9.94 -15.87
N ARG A 437 -11.83 10.92 -14.97
CA ARG A 437 -12.57 12.18 -15.04
C ARG A 437 -12.28 12.93 -16.35
N GLN A 438 -11.01 13.05 -16.73
CA GLN A 438 -10.61 13.69 -17.98
C GLN A 438 -11.12 12.95 -19.23
N LEU A 439 -11.18 11.61 -19.18
CA LEU A 439 -11.71 10.80 -20.28
C LEU A 439 -13.24 10.90 -20.40
N VAL A 440 -13.95 10.91 -19.27
CA VAL A 440 -15.42 10.93 -19.22
C VAL A 440 -15.99 12.36 -19.31
N GLY A 441 -15.18 13.38 -19.04
CA GLY A 441 -15.55 14.80 -19.17
C GLY A 441 -16.41 15.35 -18.03
N ILE A 442 -16.40 14.73 -16.85
CA ILE A 442 -17.16 15.14 -15.65
C ILE A 442 -16.31 15.99 -14.70
#